data_AF-A0A1X1QQL6-F1
#
_entry.id   AF-A0A1X1QQL6-F1
#
_cell.length_a   1.000
_cell.length_b   1.000
_cell.length_c   1.000
_cell.angle_alpha   90.00
_cell.angle_beta   90.00
_cell.angle_gamma   90.00
#
_symmetry.space_group_name_H-M   'P 1'
#
loop_
_entity.id
_entity.type
_entity.pdbx_description
1 polymer ?
#
loop_
_entity_poly.entity_id
_entity_poly.type
_entity_poly.pdbx_seq_one_letter_code
_entity_poly.pdbx_strand_id
1 'polypeptide(L)' 'MKNNHVKNLYLHVGMSKTATSSIQDTLYANRDWLEKNDYFYSKKLPKNHSDTFRMLFWDSPEEQHTSIKLGLDVVA' A
#
# COMPACT_ATOMS: atom_id res chain seq x y z
N MET A 1 -18.13 -1.81 -6.48
CA MET A 1 -18.73 -2.98 -5.81
C MET A 1 -18.75 -2.71 -4.32
N LYS A 2 -19.94 -2.57 -3.70
CA LYS A 2 -20.06 -2.61 -2.24
C LYS A 2 -20.00 -4.08 -1.83
N ASN A 3 -18.93 -4.45 -1.13
CA ASN A 3 -18.76 -5.81 -0.64
C ASN A 3 -19.52 -5.93 0.69
N ASN A 4 -20.79 -6.33 0.65
CA ASN A 4 -21.66 -6.45 1.84
C ASN A 4 -21.14 -7.47 2.89
N HIS A 5 -20.06 -8.20 2.59
CA HIS A 5 -19.45 -9.22 3.46
C HIS A 5 -18.23 -8.71 4.26
N VAL A 6 -17.58 -7.63 3.84
CA VAL A 6 -16.41 -7.10 4.57
C VAL A 6 -16.90 -6.22 5.71
N LYS A 7 -17.12 -6.84 6.87
CA LYS A 7 -17.62 -6.16 8.08
C LYS A 7 -16.52 -5.44 8.85
N ASN A 8 -15.27 -5.92 8.72
CA ASN A 8 -14.13 -5.46 9.51
C ASN A 8 -13.00 -5.00 8.58
N LEU A 9 -12.49 -3.80 8.85
CA LEU A 9 -11.28 -3.27 8.23
C LEU A 9 -10.16 -3.25 9.28
N TYR A 10 -9.09 -3.98 9.01
CA TYR A 10 -7.88 -3.93 9.82
C TYR A 10 -6.88 -2.97 9.18
N LEU A 11 -6.53 -1.91 9.90
CA LEU A 11 -5.57 -0.92 9.43
C LEU A 11 -4.34 -0.94 10.33
N HIS A 12 -3.18 -1.20 9.74
CA HIS A 12 -1.90 -0.97 10.41
C HIS A 12 -1.39 0.42 10.01
N VAL A 13 -1.24 1.32 11.00
CA VAL A 13 -0.64 2.64 10.81
C VAL A 13 0.63 2.71 11.65
N GLY A 14 1.78 2.77 10.98
CA GLY A 14 3.08 2.91 11.61
C GLY A 14 3.89 3.99 10.93
N MET A 15 4.74 4.68 11.70
CA MET A 15 5.68 5.64 11.13
C MET A 15 6.73 4.93 10.27
N SER A 16 7.40 5.68 9.41
CA SER A 16 8.59 5.19 8.72
C SER A 16 9.58 4.57 9.71
N LYS A 17 10.20 3.45 9.31
CA LYS A 17 11.19 2.71 10.10
C LYS A 17 10.65 1.98 11.34
N THR A 18 9.34 1.79 11.48
CA THR A 18 8.76 0.92 12.54
C THR A 18 8.47 -0.51 12.04
N ALA A 19 9.36 -1.06 11.22
CA ALA A 19 9.25 -2.41 10.62
C ALA A 19 7.96 -2.67 9.79
N THR A 20 7.26 -1.62 9.34
CA THR A 20 6.06 -1.74 8.50
C THR A 20 6.30 -2.49 7.19
N SER A 21 7.51 -2.44 6.64
CA SER A 21 7.91 -3.21 5.46
C SER A 21 7.90 -4.72 5.72
N SER A 22 8.31 -5.17 6.91
CA SER A 22 8.27 -6.60 7.24
C SER A 22 6.83 -7.12 7.31
N ILE A 23 5.92 -6.33 7.89
CA ILE A 23 4.50 -6.68 7.95
C ILE A 23 3.91 -6.78 6.53
N GLN A 24 4.16 -5.76 5.70
CA GLN A 24 3.68 -5.73 4.32
C GLN A 24 4.22 -6.91 3.49
N ASP A 25 5.51 -7.23 3.64
CA ASP A 25 6.15 -8.36 2.96
C ASP A 25 5.53 -9.69 3.35
N THR A 26 5.32 -9.93 4.65
CA THR A 26 4.70 -11.16 5.16
C THR A 26 3.26 -11.30 4.64
N LEU A 27 2.44 -10.25 4.72
CA LEU A 27 1.05 -10.32 4.27
C LEU A 27 0.95 -10.49 2.75
N TYR A 28 1.79 -9.80 1.99
CA TYR A 28 1.82 -9.90 0.52
C TYR A 28 2.21 -11.32 0.07
N ALA A 29 3.23 -11.92 0.69
CA ALA A 29 3.67 -13.28 0.35
C ALA A 29 2.62 -14.36 0.68
N ASN A 30 1.75 -14.10 1.66
CA ASN A 30 0.73 -15.04 2.13
C ASN A 30 -0.68 -14.70 1.65
N ARG A 31 -0.85 -13.78 0.69
CA ARG A 31 -2.17 -13.28 0.24
C ARG A 31 -3.14 -14.37 -0.22
N ASP A 32 -2.65 -15.43 -0.87
CA ASP A 32 -3.49 -16.54 -1.31
C ASP A 32 -3.92 -17.44 -0.13
N TRP A 33 -3.09 -17.54 0.90
CA TRP A 33 -3.45 -18.20 2.17
C TRP A 33 -4.46 -17.35 2.94
N LEU A 34 -4.28 -16.03 2.98
CA LEU A 34 -5.25 -15.10 3.59
C LEU A 34 -6.62 -15.20 2.91
N GLU A 35 -6.67 -15.18 1.58
CA GLU A 35 -7.93 -15.28 0.82
C GLU A 35 -8.67 -16.59 1.08
N LYS A 36 -7.95 -17.72 1.20
CA LYS A 36 -8.52 -19.02 1.59
C LYS A 36 -9.11 -19.04 3.00
N ASN A 37 -8.71 -18.10 3.87
CA ASN A 37 -9.18 -17.97 5.24
C ASN A 37 -10.09 -16.73 5.41
N ASP A 38 -10.74 -16.28 4.33
CA ASP A 38 -11.66 -15.13 4.31
C ASP A 38 -11.04 -13.77 4.69
N TYR A 39 -9.72 -13.64 4.58
CA TYR A 39 -9.00 -12.36 4.72
C TYR A 39 -8.63 -11.79 3.35
N PHE A 40 -9.23 -10.66 3.00
CA PHE A 40 -8.88 -9.96 1.76
C PHE A 40 -7.61 -9.13 1.94
N TYR A 41 -6.58 -9.46 1.15
CA TYR A 41 -5.41 -8.62 0.93
C TYR A 41 -5.25 -8.38 -0.58
N SER A 42 -5.19 -7.11 -1.00
CA SER A 42 -5.29 -6.75 -2.43
C SER A 42 -4.18 -7.34 -3.29
N LYS A 43 -4.55 -7.99 -4.40
CA LYS A 43 -3.61 -8.47 -5.44
C LYS A 43 -3.21 -7.39 -6.46
N LYS A 44 -3.87 -6.24 -6.44
CA LYS A 44 -3.61 -5.12 -7.37
C LYS A 44 -2.57 -4.13 -6.84
N LEU A 45 -2.36 -4.11 -5.53
CA LEU A 45 -1.40 -3.23 -4.90
C LEU A 45 -0.01 -3.88 -4.87
N PRO A 46 1.06 -3.08 -5.02
CA PRO A 46 2.41 -3.57 -4.85
C PRO A 46 2.65 -4.02 -3.40
N LYS A 47 3.72 -4.80 -3.21
CA LYS A 47 4.17 -5.27 -1.89
C LYS A 47 4.28 -4.11 -0.89
N ASN A 48 4.98 -3.05 -1.27
CA ASN A 48 4.96 -1.78 -0.53
C ASN A 48 3.89 -0.85 -1.12
N HIS A 49 2.70 -0.81 -0.53
CA HIS A 49 1.62 0.07 -0.97
C HIS A 49 1.64 1.43 -0.28
N SER A 50 2.55 1.65 0.67
CA SER A 50 2.72 2.95 1.32
C SER A 50 3.12 4.04 0.32
N ASP A 51 3.93 3.69 -0.69
CA ASP A 51 4.33 4.63 -1.74
C ASP A 51 3.13 5.12 -2.56
N THR A 52 2.23 4.20 -2.93
CA THR A 52 0.99 4.52 -3.65
C THR A 52 0.11 5.46 -2.85
N PHE A 53 -0.17 5.15 -1.58
CA PHE A 53 -1.04 5.98 -0.76
C PHE A 53 -0.41 7.31 -0.42
N ARG A 54 0.89 7.34 -0.10
CA ARG A 54 1.61 8.59 0.19
C ARG A 54 1.50 9.58 -0.96
N MET A 55 1.68 9.13 -2.21
CA MET A 55 1.57 10.02 -3.38
C MET A 55 0.17 10.59 -3.58
N LEU A 56 -0.89 9.86 -3.21
CA LEU A 56 -2.27 10.32 -3.37
C LEU A 56 -2.66 11.46 -2.40
N PHE A 57 -1.92 11.61 -1.31
CA PHE A 57 -2.25 12.55 -0.22
C PHE A 57 -1.09 13.51 0.09
N TRP A 58 -0.03 13.54 -0.73
CA TRP A 58 1.05 14.49 -0.56
C TRP A 58 0.66 15.83 -1.20
N ASP A 59 1.05 16.95 -0.58
CA ASP A 59 0.70 18.29 -1.10
C ASP A 59 1.42 18.59 -2.43
N SER A 60 2.67 18.14 -2.57
CA SER A 60 3.53 18.30 -3.77
C SER A 60 4.12 16.94 -4.22
N PRO A 61 3.31 16.00 -4.75
CA PRO A 61 3.74 14.63 -5.02
C PRO A 61 4.86 14.53 -6.09
N GLU A 62 4.97 15.51 -6.98
CA GLU A 62 6.05 15.67 -7.97
C GLU A 62 7.43 15.85 -7.33
N GLU A 63 7.52 16.49 -6.16
CA GLU A 63 8.78 16.72 -5.44
C GLU A 63 9.30 15.47 -4.71
N GLN A 64 8.51 14.39 -4.68
CA GLN A 64 8.93 13.16 -4.02
C GLN A 64 10.12 12.52 -4.72
N HIS A 65 11.08 12.03 -3.93
CA HIS A 65 12.24 11.30 -4.44
C HIS A 65 11.88 10.13 -5.37
N THR A 66 10.71 9.51 -5.19
CA THR A 66 10.20 8.45 -6.06
C THR A 66 9.75 8.99 -7.41
N SER A 67 9.05 10.14 -7.43
CA SER A 67 8.64 10.84 -8.65
C SER A 67 9.86 11.33 -9.43
N ILE A 68 10.83 11.94 -8.75
CA ILE A 68 12.13 12.35 -9.32
C ILE A 68 12.87 11.15 -9.93
N LYS A 69 12.96 10.04 -9.19
CA LYS A 69 13.61 8.82 -9.68
C LYS A 69 12.94 8.25 -10.93
N LEU A 70 11.63 8.42 -11.06
CA LEU A 70 10.84 7.96 -12.20
C LEU A 70 10.77 8.99 -13.34
N GLY A 71 11.35 10.19 -13.17
CA GLY A 71 11.26 11.29 -14.15
C GLY A 71 9.86 11.85 -14.32
N LEU A 72 9.03 11.78 -13.26
CA LEU A 72 7.67 12.32 -13.24
C LEU A 72 7.62 13.78 -12.76
N ASP A 73 8.72 14.27 -12.21
CA ASP A 73 8.93 15.65 -11.74
C ASP A 73 9.08 16.65 -12.89
N VAL A 74 9.48 16.18 -14.08
CA VAL A 74 9.70 17.02 -15.27
C VAL A 74 8.45 17.27 -16.11
N VAL A 75 7.25 16.94 -15.61
CA VAL A 75 5.98 17.21 -16.30
C VAL A 75 5.27 18.42 -15.68
N ALA A 76 5.78 19.61 -15.98
CA ALA A 76 5.04 20.87 -16.17
C ALA A 76 5.95 21.88 -16.87
#